data_AF-A0A6L7UNY3-F1
#
_entry.id   AF-A0A6L7UNY3-F1
#
_cell.length_a   1.000
_cell.length_b   1.000
_cell.length_c   1.000
_cell.angle_alpha   90.00
_cell.angle_beta   90.00
_cell.angle_gamma   90.00
#
_symmetry.space_group_name_H-M   'P 1'
#
loop_
_entity.id
_entity.type
_entity.pdbx_description
1 polymer ?
#
loop_
_entity_poly.entity_id
_entity_poly.type
_entity_poly.pdbx_seq_one_letter_code
_entity_poly.pdbx_strand_id
1 'polypeptide(L)' 'MLNRPAENDESLKADVYDANGEVLFTAQWPRGIDLSVGGIKADVALGVQRLAFDVQRVAKLRFRR' A
#
# COMPACT_ATOMS: atom_id res chain seq x y z
N MET A 1 -16.38 -18.51 -20.81
CA MET A 1 -15.49 -18.18 -19.68
C MET A 1 -14.52 -17.12 -20.17
N LEU A 2 -14.67 -15.86 -19.76
CA LEU A 2 -13.70 -14.81 -20.10
C LEU A 2 -12.50 -14.95 -19.17
N ASN A 3 -11.39 -15.45 -19.71
CA ASN A 3 -10.08 -15.39 -19.07
C ASN A 3 -9.61 -13.93 -19.15
N ARG A 4 -9.97 -13.10 -18.17
CA ARG A 4 -9.38 -11.76 -18.06
C ARG A 4 -7.92 -11.95 -17.66
N PRO A 5 -6.94 -11.49 -18.45
CA PRO A 5 -5.55 -11.50 -17.99
C PRO A 5 -5.50 -10.66 -16.72
N ALA A 6 -4.87 -11.18 -15.68
CA ALA A 6 -4.54 -10.40 -14.49
C ALA A 6 -3.61 -9.28 -14.97
N GLU A 7 -4.17 -8.11 -15.26
CA GLU A 7 -3.42 -6.91 -15.62
C GLU A 7 -2.54 -6.56 -14.41
N ASN A 8 -1.28 -6.98 -14.49
CA ASN A 8 -0.15 -6.43 -13.76
C ASN A 8 -0.41 -6.12 -12.27
N ASP A 9 -0.23 -7.14 -11.43
CA ASP A 9 0.03 -7.05 -9.98
C ASP A 9 1.37 -6.33 -9.68
N GLU A 10 1.61 -5.17 -10.30
CA GLU A 10 2.78 -4.36 -10.01
C GLU A 10 2.61 -3.73 -8.63
N SER A 11 3.41 -4.22 -7.69
CA SER A 11 3.42 -3.78 -6.31
C SER A 11 4.37 -2.60 -6.13
N LEU A 12 3.90 -1.55 -5.45
CA LEU A 12 4.77 -0.50 -4.94
C LEU A 12 5.57 -1.03 -3.74
N LYS A 13 6.78 -0.52 -3.55
CA LYS A 13 7.68 -0.91 -2.46
C LYS A 13 8.29 0.32 -1.80
N ALA A 14 8.45 0.28 -0.49
CA ALA A 14 9.18 1.30 0.26
C ALA A 14 9.84 0.72 1.50
N ASP A 15 11.00 1.26 1.86
CA ASP A 15 11.67 0.96 3.12
C ASP A 15 11.01 1.73 4.27
N VAL A 16 10.77 1.02 5.37
CA VAL A 16 10.19 1.57 6.59
C VAL A 16 11.33 1.81 7.57
N TYR A 17 11.48 3.05 8.03
CA TYR A 17 12.53 3.46 8.95
C TYR A 17 11.98 3.66 10.37
N ASP A 18 12.81 3.44 11.38
CA ASP A 18 12.52 3.82 12.76
C ASP A 18 12.78 5.32 13.01
N ALA A 19 12.63 5.77 14.26
CA ALA A 19 12.85 7.19 14.62
C ALA A 19 14.32 7.63 14.52
N ASN A 20 15.26 6.70 14.45
CA ASN A 20 16.70 6.95 14.32
C ASN A 20 17.17 6.87 12.86
N GLY A 21 16.29 6.52 11.92
CA GLY A 21 16.60 6.34 10.51
C GLY A 21 17.13 4.96 10.15
N GLU A 22 17.03 3.97 11.05
CA GLU A 22 17.38 2.58 10.74
C GLU A 22 16.24 1.91 9.96
N VAL A 23 16.60 1.12 8.94
CA VAL A 23 15.62 0.33 8.18
C VAL A 23 15.10 -0.81 9.04
N LEU A 24 13.79 -0.82 9.27
CA LEU A 24 13.09 -1.90 9.99
C LEU A 24 12.72 -3.06 9.05
N PHE A 25 12.09 -2.74 7.92
CA PHE A 25 11.68 -3.72 6.89
C PHE A 25 11.26 -2.99 5.60
N THR A 26 11.10 -3.74 4.50
CA THR A 26 10.54 -3.23 3.24
C THR A 26 9.06 -3.59 3.14
N ALA A 27 8.18 -2.58 3.03
CA ALA A 27 6.76 -2.75 2.81
C ALA A 27 6.44 -2.85 1.31
N GLN A 28 5.43 -3.65 0.97
CA GLN A 28 4.91 -3.73 -0.40
C GLN A 28 3.38 -3.63 -0.39
N TRP A 29 2.82 -2.96 -1.39
CA TRP A 29 1.36 -2.82 -1.52
C TRP A 29 0.93 -2.62 -2.98
N PRO A 30 -0.35 -2.87 -3.32
CA PRO A 30 -0.85 -2.72 -4.69
C PRO A 30 -0.74 -1.30 -5.21
N ARG A 31 -0.48 -1.16 -6.52
CA ARG A 31 -0.66 0.12 -7.22
C ARG A 31 -2.10 0.64 -7.09
N GLY A 32 -2.22 1.96 -7.15
CA GLY A 32 -3.52 2.66 -7.01
C GLY A 32 -3.94 2.91 -5.56
N ILE A 33 -3.11 2.56 -4.58
CA ILE A 33 -3.26 2.94 -3.18
C ILE A 33 -2.19 3.98 -2.83
N ASP A 34 -2.62 5.21 -2.61
CA ASP A 34 -1.75 6.30 -2.14
C ASP A 34 -1.70 6.25 -0.61
N LEU A 35 -0.52 6.02 -0.03
CA LEU A 35 -0.34 6.02 1.42
C LEU A 35 -0.44 7.44 1.98
N SER A 36 -1.14 7.59 3.12
CA SER A 36 -1.24 8.89 3.80
C SER A 36 -0.07 9.11 4.76
N VAL A 37 0.57 10.28 4.67
CA VAL A 37 1.62 10.71 5.61
C VAL A 37 1.07 10.71 7.04
N GLY A 38 1.79 10.10 7.99
CA GLY A 38 1.35 9.96 9.39
C GLY A 38 0.30 8.87 9.64
N GLY A 39 -0.20 8.20 8.61
CA GLY A 39 -1.16 7.09 8.73
C GLY A 39 -0.52 5.72 9.01
N ILE A 40 0.79 5.67 9.24
CA ILE A 40 1.55 4.43 9.48
C ILE A 40 1.82 4.27 10.97
N LYS A 41 1.39 3.15 11.54
CA LYS A 41 1.67 2.74 12.92
C LYS A 41 2.09 1.28 12.94
N ALA A 42 3.36 1.02 13.29
CA ALA A 42 3.97 -0.31 13.32
C ALA A 42 3.83 -1.06 11.98
N ASP A 43 3.06 -2.15 11.93
CA ASP A 43 2.82 -2.97 10.75
C ASP A 43 1.57 -2.55 9.96
N VAL A 44 0.92 -1.44 10.32
CA VAL A 44 -0.33 -0.99 9.69
C VAL A 44 -0.15 0.38 9.04
N ALA A 45 -0.67 0.52 7.83
CA ALA A 45 -0.75 1.79 7.12
C ALA A 45 -2.19 2.08 6.67
N LEU A 46 -2.53 3.36 6.62
CA LEU A 46 -3.74 3.84 5.94
C LEU A 46 -3.34 4.44 4.60
N GLY A 47 -4.12 4.11 3.58
CA GLY A 47 -4.02 4.72 2.28
C GLY A 47 -5.40 4.99 1.69
N VAL A 48 -5.41 5.70 0.57
CA VAL A 48 -6.61 5.96 -0.22
C VAL A 48 -6.46 5.20 -1.52
N GLN A 49 -7.42 4.33 -1.80
CA GLN A 49 -7.51 3.67 -3.09
C GLN A 49 -8.48 4.42 -3.99
N ARG A 50 -8.01 4.77 -5.19
CA ARG A 50 -8.84 5.34 -6.25
C ARG A 50 -9.45 4.22 -7.08
N LEU A 51 -10.77 4.23 -7.19
CA LEU A 51 -11.54 3.32 -8.03
C LEU A 51 -12.00 4.05 -9.29
N ALA A 52 -12.69 3.32 -10.18
CA ALA A 52 -13.33 3.93 -11.34
C ALA A 52 -14.37 4.98 -10.91
N PHE A 53 -14.67 5.92 -11.82
CA PHE A 53 -15.67 6.97 -11.62
C PHE A 53 -15.41 7.88 -10.41
N ASP A 54 -14.13 8.15 -10.13
CA ASP A 54 -13.66 9.08 -9.07
C ASP A 54 -14.08 8.70 -7.64
N VAL A 55 -14.45 7.43 -7.45
CA VAL A 55 -14.78 6.89 -6.12
C VAL A 55 -13.48 6.61 -5.37
N GLN A 56 -13.37 7.13 -4.16
CA GLN A 56 -12.25 6.89 -3.26
C GLN A 56 -12.69 6.00 -2.09
N ARG A 57 -11.83 5.06 -1.69
CA ARG A 57 -12.03 4.28 -0.46
C ARG A 57 -10.79 4.35 0.43
N VAL A 58 -11.00 4.40 1.74
CA VAL A 58 -9.92 4.23 2.71
C VAL A 58 -9.53 2.75 2.73
N ALA A 59 -8.27 2.46 2.45
CA ALA A 59 -7.68 1.14 2.51
C ALA A 59 -6.80 1.03 3.77
N LYS A 60 -7.08 0.04 4.61
CA LYS A 60 -6.21 -0.34 5.71
C LYS A 60 -5.29 -1.46 5.25
N LEU A 61 -4.00 -1.20 5.23
CA LEU A 61 -2.96 -2.16 4.87
C LEU A 61 -2.32 -2.72 6.14
N ARG A 62 -2.06 -4.03 6.15
CA ARG A 62 -1.26 -4.68 7.17
C ARG A 62 -0.07 -5.35 6.50
N PHE A 63 1.12 -4.84 6.77
CA PHE A 63 2.37 -5.41 6.30
C PHE A 63 2.68 -6.67 7.12
N ARG A 64 3.05 -7.74 6.44
CA ARG A 64 3.51 -8.97 7.11
C ARG A 64 5.04 -9.01 7.05
N ARG A 65 5.64 -9.42 8.16
CA ARG A 65 7.07 -9.73 8.26
C ARG A 65 7.35 -11.10 7.66
#